data_AF-A0A916J202-F1
#
_entry.id   AF-A0A916J202-F1
#
_cell.length_a   1.000
_cell.length_b   1.000
_cell.length_c   1.000
_cell.angle_alpha   90.00
_cell.angle_beta   90.00
_cell.angle_gamma   90.00
#
_symmetry.space_group_name_H-M   'P 1'
#
loop_
_entity.id
_entity.type
_entity.pdbx_description
1 polymer ?
#
loop_
_entity_poly.entity_id
_entity_poly.type
_entity_poly.pdbx_seq_one_letter_code
_entity_poly.pdbx_strand_id
1 'polypeptide(L)'
;MHTMNDLPLTCHHSQATDTIERFTASAKRGADGWFRLRYVIRGAVERIALPAHIAVRHRDELWRHTCFEAFITTEDRPAYVECNFAPSRAWATYRFARYRTGMAALVPVAPPCITLQTQPDGLVLEAQLHLGEFAGRALRIGLTAVVEDKAGGLSYWALRHPRSKPDFHHRGGFILRLAAPSVHI
;
A
#
# COMPACT_ATOMS: atom_id res chain seq x y z
N MET A 1 -8.86 18.42 13.35
CA MET A 1 -8.96 17.36 12.31
C MET A 1 -7.68 17.41 11.47
N HIS A 2 -6.65 16.64 11.80
CA HIS A 2 -5.40 16.65 11.01
C HIS A 2 -5.68 16.10 9.62
N THR A 3 -5.63 16.94 8.60
CA THR A 3 -5.75 16.56 7.18
C THR A 3 -4.66 15.53 6.85
N MET A 4 -5.02 14.39 6.27
CA MET A 4 -4.02 13.48 5.69
C MET A 4 -3.36 14.24 4.53
N ASN A 5 -2.05 14.43 4.58
CA ASN A 5 -1.34 14.96 3.44
C ASN A 5 -1.12 13.81 2.45
N ASP A 6 -1.94 13.78 1.41
CA ASP A 6 -1.87 12.79 0.34
C ASP A 6 -0.61 13.05 -0.51
N LEU A 7 0.30 12.07 -0.55
CA LEU A 7 1.54 12.13 -1.31
C LEU A 7 1.36 11.53 -2.71
N PRO A 8 1.97 12.11 -3.76
CA PRO A 8 1.86 11.57 -5.11
C PRO A 8 2.55 10.20 -5.24
N LEU A 9 1.88 9.28 -5.91
CA LEU A 9 2.47 8.06 -6.45
C LEU A 9 2.78 8.32 -7.92
N THR A 10 4.01 8.01 -8.33
CA THR A 10 4.44 8.17 -9.73
C THR A 10 4.42 6.83 -10.44
N CYS A 11 3.95 6.81 -11.69
CA CYS A 11 4.08 5.63 -12.54
C CYS A 11 5.56 5.34 -12.80
N HIS A 12 5.93 4.06 -12.84
CA HIS A 12 7.29 3.67 -13.15
C HIS A 12 7.64 4.09 -14.59
N HIS A 13 8.82 4.67 -14.79
CA HIS A 13 9.22 5.31 -16.05
C HIS A 13 9.25 4.36 -17.27
N SER A 14 9.33 3.06 -17.04
CA SER A 14 9.32 2.03 -18.10
C SER A 14 7.90 1.73 -18.61
N GLN A 15 6.90 2.46 -18.15
CA GLN A 15 5.49 2.26 -18.47
C GLN A 15 4.88 3.58 -18.90
N ALA A 16 3.94 3.50 -19.83
CA ALA A 16 3.08 4.60 -20.20
C ALA A 16 1.65 4.17 -19.93
N THR A 17 0.89 5.01 -19.24
CA THR A 17 -0.55 4.86 -19.11
C THR A 17 -1.19 6.23 -19.06
N ASP A 18 -2.28 6.39 -19.79
CA ASP A 18 -3.15 7.57 -19.81
C ASP A 18 -4.39 7.37 -18.92
N THR A 19 -4.54 6.18 -18.32
CA THR A 19 -5.71 5.81 -17.49
C THR A 19 -5.77 6.61 -16.19
N ILE A 20 -4.63 6.93 -15.61
CA ILE A 20 -4.53 7.58 -14.29
C ILE A 20 -3.88 8.95 -14.45
N GLU A 21 -4.67 9.99 -14.22
CA GLU A 21 -4.23 11.38 -14.27
C GLU A 21 -3.53 11.81 -12.98
N ARG A 22 -4.04 11.31 -11.84
CA ARG A 22 -3.46 11.56 -10.53
C ARG A 22 -3.63 10.34 -9.65
N PHE A 23 -2.52 9.94 -9.02
CA PHE A 23 -2.52 8.92 -7.99
C PHE A 23 -1.86 9.50 -6.74
N THR A 24 -2.58 9.52 -5.62
CA THR A 24 -2.01 9.86 -4.31
C THR A 24 -2.26 8.78 -3.28
N ALA A 25 -1.43 8.75 -2.24
CA ALA A 25 -1.67 7.93 -1.06
C ALA A 25 -1.19 8.60 0.23
N SER A 26 -1.78 8.21 1.35
CA SER A 26 -1.37 8.64 2.68
C SER A 26 -1.44 7.49 3.67
N ALA A 27 -0.66 7.62 4.75
CA ALA A 27 -0.69 6.71 5.88
C ALA A 27 -0.83 7.50 7.18
N LYS A 28 -1.68 6.99 8.06
CA LYS A 28 -1.81 7.39 9.46
C LYS A 28 -1.61 6.19 10.36
N ARG A 29 -1.21 6.46 11.60
CA ARG A 29 -1.00 5.44 12.63
C ARG A 29 -1.59 5.86 13.97
N GLY A 30 -1.93 4.87 14.78
CA GLY A 30 -2.25 5.00 16.20
C GLY A 30 -1.05 4.66 17.08
N ALA A 31 -1.21 4.85 18.39
CA ALA A 31 -0.17 4.53 19.37
C ALA A 31 0.03 3.01 19.58
N ASP A 32 -1.06 2.26 19.44
CA ASP A 32 -1.20 0.81 19.61
C ASP A 32 -0.69 -0.02 18.43
N GLY A 33 -0.37 0.61 17.29
CA GLY A 33 0.02 -0.09 16.06
C GLY A 33 -1.12 -0.23 15.06
N TRP A 34 -2.24 0.46 15.24
CA TRP A 34 -3.22 0.66 14.18
C TRP A 34 -2.65 1.51 13.04
N PHE A 35 -3.04 1.18 11.81
CA PHE A 35 -2.75 1.94 10.60
C PHE A 35 -4.04 2.20 9.81
N ARG A 36 -4.11 3.38 9.19
CA ARG A 36 -5.00 3.66 8.07
C ARG A 36 -4.19 4.11 6.88
N LEU A 37 -4.39 3.40 5.78
CA LEU A 37 -3.80 3.67 4.49
C LEU A 37 -4.91 4.11 3.56
N ARG A 38 -4.67 5.15 2.79
CA ARG A 38 -5.64 5.70 1.85
C ARG A 38 -4.98 5.90 0.50
N TYR A 39 -5.62 5.44 -0.55
CA TYR A 39 -5.17 5.52 -1.93
C TYR A 39 -6.27 6.18 -2.76
N VAL A 40 -5.91 7.19 -3.54
CA VAL A 40 -6.84 7.92 -4.40
C VAL A 40 -6.32 7.92 -5.82
N ILE A 41 -7.15 7.44 -6.73
CA ILE A 41 -6.93 7.52 -8.16
C ILE A 41 -7.96 8.49 -8.74
N ARG A 42 -7.51 9.40 -9.60
CA ARG A 42 -8.34 10.22 -10.49
C ARG A 42 -7.98 9.93 -11.94
N GLY A 43 -8.98 9.89 -12.80
CA GLY A 43 -8.85 9.56 -14.22
C GLY A 43 -9.93 8.57 -14.66
N ALA A 44 -9.65 7.85 -15.75
CA ALA A 44 -10.55 6.91 -16.41
C ALA A 44 -10.64 5.56 -15.66
N VAL A 45 -11.15 5.57 -14.42
CA VAL A 45 -11.21 4.39 -13.55
C VAL A 45 -12.04 3.25 -14.11
N GLU A 46 -12.96 3.52 -15.03
CA GLU A 46 -13.70 2.52 -15.79
C GLU A 46 -12.81 1.65 -16.70
N ARG A 47 -11.58 2.09 -16.98
CA ARG A 47 -10.56 1.30 -17.72
C ARG A 47 -9.74 0.40 -16.80
N ILE A 48 -9.85 0.54 -15.47
CA ILE A 48 -9.15 -0.31 -14.49
C ILE A 48 -9.90 -1.65 -14.35
N ALA A 49 -9.15 -2.75 -14.35
CA ALA A 49 -9.65 -4.06 -14.01
C ALA A 49 -9.89 -4.14 -12.49
N LEU A 50 -11.15 -4.01 -12.09
CA LEU A 50 -11.60 -4.14 -10.70
C LEU A 50 -12.34 -5.48 -10.51
N PRO A 51 -11.86 -6.36 -9.61
CA PRO A 51 -12.53 -7.61 -9.32
C PRO A 51 -13.86 -7.38 -8.58
N ALA A 52 -14.76 -8.37 -8.63
CA ALA A 52 -15.97 -8.37 -7.81
C ALA A 52 -15.64 -8.31 -6.31
N HIS A 53 -16.52 -7.65 -5.55
CA HIS A 53 -16.45 -7.62 -4.10
C HIS A 53 -16.72 -9.02 -3.52
N ILE A 54 -15.87 -9.43 -2.58
CA ILE A 54 -16.00 -10.70 -1.87
C ILE A 54 -16.02 -10.48 -0.34
N ALA A 55 -16.23 -11.57 0.40
CA ALA A 55 -15.92 -11.60 1.82
C ALA A 55 -14.41 -11.39 2.05
N VAL A 56 -14.05 -10.69 3.13
CA VAL A 56 -12.65 -10.46 3.51
C VAL A 56 -11.96 -11.81 3.69
N ARG A 57 -10.84 -12.03 3.01
CA ARG A 57 -10.06 -13.27 3.10
C ARG A 57 -8.59 -13.07 2.81
N HIS A 58 -7.76 -13.91 3.40
CA HIS A 58 -6.35 -14.02 3.01
C HIS A 58 -6.24 -14.64 1.61
N ARG A 59 -5.36 -14.12 0.75
CA ARG A 59 -5.00 -14.74 -0.54
C ARG A 59 -3.63 -14.25 -0.99
N ASP A 60 -2.76 -15.16 -1.41
CA ASP A 60 -1.44 -14.83 -1.95
C ASP A 60 -1.50 -14.27 -3.39
N GLU A 61 -0.35 -13.81 -3.88
CA GLU A 61 -0.14 -13.33 -5.27
C GLU A 61 -1.09 -12.22 -5.73
N LEU A 62 -1.56 -11.36 -4.81
CA LEU A 62 -2.44 -10.24 -5.14
C LEU A 62 -1.83 -9.25 -6.14
N TRP A 63 -0.51 -9.08 -6.10
CA TRP A 63 0.28 -8.20 -6.97
C TRP A 63 0.21 -8.55 -8.46
N ARG A 64 -0.36 -9.71 -8.83
CA ARG A 64 -0.61 -10.07 -10.24
C ARG A 64 -1.74 -9.28 -10.90
N HIS A 65 -2.56 -8.61 -10.09
CA HIS A 65 -3.71 -7.81 -10.51
C HIS A 65 -3.68 -6.44 -9.82
N THR A 66 -4.72 -5.63 -10.00
CA THR A 66 -4.89 -4.39 -9.23
C THR A 66 -4.78 -4.65 -7.72
N CYS A 67 -3.75 -4.11 -7.08
CA CYS A 67 -3.41 -4.30 -5.68
C CYS A 67 -2.74 -3.03 -5.13
N PHE A 68 -3.08 -2.65 -3.91
CA PHE A 68 -2.48 -1.53 -3.18
C PHE A 68 -1.63 -2.07 -2.06
N GLU A 69 -0.44 -1.52 -1.87
CA GLU A 69 0.55 -2.14 -1.00
C GLU A 69 1.26 -1.13 -0.10
N ALA A 70 1.61 -1.58 1.10
CA ALA A 70 2.45 -0.84 2.02
C ALA A 70 3.64 -1.69 2.48
N PHE A 71 4.83 -1.09 2.44
CA PHE A 71 6.07 -1.66 2.92
C PHE A 71 6.53 -0.87 4.14
N ILE A 72 6.51 -1.49 5.32
CA ILE A 72 6.67 -0.81 6.60
C ILE A 72 7.93 -1.34 7.30
N THR A 73 8.81 -0.44 7.71
CA THR A 73 10.01 -0.78 8.48
C THR A 73 10.24 0.23 9.60
N THR A 74 11.07 -0.15 10.55
CA THR A 74 11.63 0.77 11.56
C THR A 74 12.95 1.35 11.03
N GLU A 75 13.30 2.56 11.43
CA GLU A 75 14.41 3.32 10.80
C GLU A 75 15.75 2.56 10.76
N ASP A 76 16.01 1.71 11.76
CA ASP A 76 17.33 1.08 11.98
C ASP A 76 17.38 -0.43 11.72
N ARG A 77 16.34 -1.03 11.11
CA ARG A 77 16.28 -2.48 10.89
C ARG A 77 16.16 -2.85 9.42
N PRO A 78 16.89 -3.88 8.93
CA PRO A 78 16.75 -4.36 7.55
C PRO A 78 15.40 -5.05 7.30
N ALA A 79 14.79 -5.59 8.35
CA ALA A 79 13.50 -6.26 8.28
C ALA A 79 12.38 -5.27 7.96
N TYR A 80 11.37 -5.74 7.23
CA TYR A 80 10.18 -4.97 6.89
C TYR A 80 8.98 -5.89 6.77
N VAL A 81 7.80 -5.29 6.86
CA VAL A 81 6.52 -5.95 6.61
C VAL A 81 5.96 -5.42 5.30
N GLU A 82 5.48 -6.33 4.47
CA GLU A 82 4.70 -6.05 3.28
C GLU A 82 3.22 -6.31 3.60
N CYS A 83 2.35 -5.40 3.18
CA CYS A 83 0.91 -5.53 3.27
C CYS A 83 0.30 -5.31 1.90
N ASN A 84 -0.55 -6.23 1.45
CA ASN A 84 -1.23 -6.22 0.17
C ASN A 84 -2.74 -6.10 0.40
N PHE A 85 -3.41 -5.20 -0.33
CA PHE A 85 -4.84 -4.96 -0.24
C PHE A 85 -5.44 -4.91 -1.65
N ALA A 86 -6.24 -5.91 -2.00
CA ALA A 86 -6.94 -5.94 -3.27
C ALA A 86 -8.29 -5.19 -3.19
N PRO A 87 -8.78 -4.58 -4.28
CA PRO A 87 -10.11 -3.97 -4.35
C PRO A 87 -11.25 -4.93 -3.95
N SER A 88 -11.05 -6.23 -4.17
CA SER A 88 -12.00 -7.29 -3.81
C SER A 88 -12.16 -7.48 -2.29
N ARG A 89 -11.28 -6.90 -1.47
CA ARG A 89 -11.11 -7.12 -0.01
C ARG A 89 -10.29 -8.36 0.34
N ALA A 90 -9.64 -8.99 -0.64
CA ALA A 90 -8.57 -9.94 -0.37
C ALA A 90 -7.33 -9.21 0.16
N TRP A 91 -6.58 -9.86 1.05
CA TRP A 91 -5.37 -9.29 1.64
C TRP A 91 -4.28 -10.34 1.85
N ALA A 92 -3.05 -9.88 1.98
CA ALA A 92 -1.93 -10.70 2.44
C ALA A 92 -0.91 -9.83 3.17
N THR A 93 -0.25 -10.39 4.17
CA THR A 93 0.81 -9.71 4.91
C THR A 93 1.99 -10.64 5.15
N TYR A 94 3.19 -10.14 4.86
CA TYR A 94 4.42 -10.91 4.96
C TYR A 94 5.48 -10.12 5.71
N ARG A 95 6.23 -10.79 6.57
CA ARG A 95 7.47 -10.27 7.14
C ARG A 95 8.63 -10.72 6.25
N PHE A 96 9.58 -9.83 6.04
CA PHE A 96 10.89 -10.13 5.46
C PHE A 96 11.98 -9.82 6.48
N ALA A 97 12.99 -10.69 6.59
CA ALA A 97 14.14 -10.47 7.45
C ALA A 97 15.07 -9.37 6.91
N ARG A 98 15.17 -9.28 5.58
CA ARG A 98 15.88 -8.24 4.81
C ARG A 98 15.38 -8.30 3.35
N TYR A 99 15.92 -7.45 2.49
CA TYR A 99 15.56 -7.36 1.06
C TYR A 99 15.31 -8.74 0.42
N ARG A 100 14.03 -9.00 0.06
CA ARG A 100 13.52 -10.22 -0.62
C ARG A 100 13.94 -11.55 0.00
N THR A 101 14.28 -11.61 1.28
CA THR A 101 14.73 -12.84 1.94
C THR A 101 14.11 -13.03 3.32
N GLY A 102 13.98 -14.29 3.74
CA GLY A 102 13.35 -14.65 5.01
C GLY A 102 11.87 -14.27 5.04
N MET A 103 11.17 -14.46 3.92
CA MET A 103 9.73 -14.23 3.84
C MET A 103 9.00 -15.20 4.76
N ALA A 104 8.12 -14.67 5.61
CA ALA A 104 7.23 -15.44 6.46
C ALA A 104 5.85 -14.78 6.47
N ALA A 105 4.78 -15.58 6.50
CA ALA A 105 3.44 -15.06 6.70
C ALA A 105 3.37 -14.30 8.03
N LEU A 106 2.75 -13.13 8.01
CA LEU A 106 2.44 -12.35 9.19
C LEU A 106 0.93 -12.33 9.34
N VAL A 107 0.41 -12.67 10.51
CA VAL A 107 -1.02 -12.56 10.81
C VAL A 107 -1.25 -11.25 11.57
N PRO A 108 -2.02 -10.29 11.04
CA PRO A 108 -2.40 -9.09 11.79
C PRO A 108 -3.27 -9.44 12.98
N VAL A 109 -3.43 -8.51 13.94
CA VAL A 109 -4.23 -8.75 15.15
C VAL A 109 -5.70 -9.10 14.84
N ALA A 110 -6.23 -8.53 13.75
CA ALA A 110 -7.53 -8.88 13.19
C ALA A 110 -7.47 -8.73 11.66
N PRO A 111 -8.39 -9.38 10.90
CA PRO A 111 -8.48 -9.17 9.46
C PRO A 111 -8.59 -7.68 9.10
N PRO A 112 -7.86 -7.19 8.08
CA PRO A 112 -7.96 -5.80 7.66
C PRO A 112 -9.38 -5.40 7.25
N CYS A 113 -9.76 -4.16 7.57
CA CYS A 113 -10.94 -3.54 6.99
C CYS A 113 -10.54 -2.84 5.69
N ILE A 114 -11.06 -3.32 4.56
CA ILE A 114 -10.79 -2.76 3.23
C ILE A 114 -12.11 -2.26 2.65
N THR A 115 -12.10 -1.00 2.23
CA THR A 115 -13.24 -0.35 1.56
C THR A 115 -12.78 0.24 0.23
N LEU A 116 -13.63 0.11 -0.78
CA LEU A 116 -13.45 0.72 -2.08
C LEU A 116 -14.67 1.57 -2.37
N GLN A 117 -14.44 2.82 -2.77
CA GLN A 117 -15.46 3.71 -3.27
C GLN A 117 -15.08 4.11 -4.69
N THR A 118 -15.99 3.91 -5.63
CA THR A 118 -15.83 4.33 -7.02
C THR A 118 -16.75 5.51 -7.32
N GLN A 119 -16.25 6.44 -8.12
CA GLN A 119 -16.97 7.58 -8.69
C GLN A 119 -16.61 7.64 -10.19
N PRO A 120 -17.38 8.37 -11.01
CA PRO A 120 -17.10 8.45 -12.45
C PRO A 120 -15.68 8.96 -12.77
N ASP A 121 -15.10 9.80 -11.93
CA ASP A 121 -13.80 10.46 -12.15
C ASP A 121 -12.68 9.90 -11.26
N GLY A 122 -12.92 8.80 -10.55
CA GLY A 122 -11.93 8.31 -9.58
C GLY A 122 -12.37 7.15 -8.70
N LEU A 123 -11.42 6.65 -7.93
CA LEU A 123 -11.68 5.69 -6.87
C LEU A 123 -10.85 6.02 -5.64
N VAL A 124 -11.36 5.56 -4.49
CA VAL A 124 -10.68 5.64 -3.21
C VAL A 124 -10.67 4.25 -2.60
N LEU A 125 -9.47 3.75 -2.28
CA LEU A 125 -9.32 2.57 -1.45
C LEU A 125 -8.77 2.96 -0.09
N GLU A 126 -9.48 2.57 0.97
CA GLU A 126 -8.99 2.67 2.34
C GLU A 126 -8.77 1.28 2.92
N ALA A 127 -7.59 1.07 3.52
CA ALA A 127 -7.25 -0.13 4.26
C ALA A 127 -6.89 0.22 5.70
N GLN A 128 -7.47 -0.50 6.65
CA GLN A 128 -7.19 -0.36 8.07
C GLN A 128 -6.75 -1.72 8.63
N LEU A 129 -5.66 -1.73 9.38
CA LEU A 129 -5.08 -2.94 9.97
C LEU A 129 -4.31 -2.61 11.24
N HIS A 130 -4.06 -3.63 12.05
CA HIS A 130 -3.32 -3.48 13.30
C HIS A 130 -2.09 -4.39 13.30
N LEU A 131 -0.92 -3.77 13.37
CA LEU A 131 0.40 -4.43 13.37
C LEU A 131 1.12 -4.07 14.67
N GLY A 132 0.89 -4.88 15.72
CA GLY A 132 1.37 -4.58 17.08
C GLY A 132 2.89 -4.45 17.20
N GLU A 133 3.66 -5.06 16.28
CA GLU A 133 5.13 -4.94 16.24
C GLU A 133 5.66 -3.52 16.00
N PHE A 134 4.81 -2.63 15.47
CA PHE A 134 5.14 -1.25 15.15
C PHE A 134 4.58 -0.24 16.18
N ALA A 135 3.91 -0.71 17.22
CA ALA A 135 3.43 0.14 18.32
C ALA A 135 4.59 0.95 18.93
N GLY A 136 4.39 2.26 19.10
CA GLY A 136 5.40 3.15 19.71
C GLY A 136 6.69 3.42 18.91
N ARG A 137 6.91 2.82 17.73
CA ARG A 137 8.20 2.94 17.00
C ARG A 137 8.17 4.00 15.91
N ALA A 138 9.26 4.72 15.61
CA ALA A 138 9.36 5.52 14.40
C ALA A 138 9.46 4.62 13.15
N LEU A 139 8.80 5.01 12.06
CA LEU A 139 8.60 4.17 10.88
C LEU A 139 9.00 4.86 9.58
N ARG A 140 9.45 4.04 8.63
CA ARG A 140 9.54 4.37 7.21
C ARG A 140 8.60 3.49 6.42
N ILE A 141 7.89 4.12 5.49
CA ILE A 141 6.83 3.47 4.71
C ILE A 141 7.06 3.72 3.22
N GLY A 142 7.00 2.66 2.42
CA GLY A 142 6.76 2.74 0.98
C GLY A 142 5.29 2.46 0.72
N LEU A 143 4.58 3.40 0.08
CA LEU A 143 3.23 3.17 -0.43
C LEU A 143 3.32 2.96 -1.93
N THR A 144 2.73 1.88 -2.40
CA THR A 144 2.79 1.45 -3.79
C THR A 144 1.46 0.89 -4.25
N ALA A 145 1.33 0.70 -5.56
CA ALA A 145 0.23 -0.03 -6.13
C ALA A 145 0.64 -0.67 -7.46
N VAL A 146 0.07 -1.83 -7.73
CA VAL A 146 -0.05 -2.41 -9.06
C VAL A 146 -1.45 -2.07 -9.56
N VAL A 147 -1.57 -1.54 -10.78
CA VAL A 147 -2.87 -1.31 -11.41
C VAL A 147 -2.92 -2.05 -12.73
N GLU A 148 -3.93 -2.90 -12.87
CA GLU A 148 -4.22 -3.64 -14.09
C GLU A 148 -5.31 -2.91 -14.87
N ASP A 149 -5.10 -2.70 -16.17
CA ASP A 149 -6.15 -2.22 -17.08
C ASP A 149 -7.01 -3.39 -17.60
N LYS A 150 -8.17 -3.07 -18.19
CA LYS A 150 -9.07 -4.08 -18.77
C LYS A 150 -8.49 -4.82 -19.99
N ALA A 151 -7.39 -4.36 -20.57
CA ALA A 151 -6.65 -5.07 -21.61
C ALA A 151 -5.56 -6.01 -21.04
N GLY A 152 -5.40 -6.07 -19.71
CA GLY A 152 -4.42 -6.89 -19.00
C GLY A 152 -3.04 -6.23 -18.83
N GLY A 153 -2.90 -4.95 -19.20
CA GLY A 153 -1.68 -4.19 -18.98
C GLY A 153 -1.48 -3.84 -17.51
N LEU A 154 -0.27 -4.04 -16.99
CA LEU A 154 0.09 -3.65 -15.63
C LEU A 154 0.87 -2.34 -15.62
N SER A 155 0.53 -1.48 -14.66
CA SER A 155 1.29 -0.27 -14.30
C SER A 155 1.68 -0.30 -12.83
N TYR A 156 2.88 0.18 -12.52
CA TYR A 156 3.50 0.15 -11.18
C TYR A 156 3.66 1.56 -10.65
N TRP A 157 3.09 1.81 -9.49
CA TRP A 157 3.00 3.13 -8.89
C TRP A 157 3.66 3.11 -7.52
N ALA A 158 4.48 4.11 -7.21
CA ALA A 158 5.16 4.18 -5.92
C ALA A 158 5.42 5.62 -5.52
N LEU A 159 5.58 5.85 -4.20
CA LEU A 159 6.12 7.11 -3.69
C LEU A 159 7.52 7.43 -4.26
N ARG A 160 8.34 6.39 -4.50
CA ARG A 160 9.64 6.50 -5.15
C ARG A 160 10.06 5.18 -5.79
N HIS A 161 10.54 5.24 -7.03
CA HIS A 161 11.18 4.13 -7.73
C HIS A 161 12.71 4.27 -7.66
N PRO A 162 13.40 3.52 -6.79
CA PRO A 162 14.85 3.66 -6.60
C PRO A 162 15.70 2.91 -7.64
N ARG A 163 15.07 2.13 -8.54
CA ARG A 163 15.71 1.27 -9.52
C ARG A 163 15.09 1.51 -10.90
N SER A 164 15.78 1.05 -11.94
CA SER A 164 15.31 1.09 -13.34
C SER A 164 14.29 0.01 -13.69
N LYS A 165 14.12 -0.99 -12.80
CA LYS A 165 13.05 -1.99 -12.87
C LYS A 165 12.11 -1.75 -11.69
N PRO A 166 10.80 -1.99 -11.85
CA PRO A 166 9.86 -1.94 -10.73
C PRO A 166 10.31 -2.86 -9.59
N ASP A 167 10.65 -2.28 -8.44
CA ASP A 167 11.11 -3.02 -7.27
C ASP A 167 10.65 -2.33 -5.99
N PHE A 168 9.43 -2.65 -5.56
CA PHE A 168 8.82 -2.05 -4.38
C PHE A 168 9.52 -2.47 -3.08
N HIS A 169 10.23 -3.60 -3.03
CA HIS A 169 10.92 -4.08 -1.83
C HIS A 169 12.22 -3.32 -1.52
N HIS A 170 12.69 -2.48 -2.45
CA HIS A 170 13.91 -1.74 -2.23
C HIS A 170 13.69 -0.66 -1.17
N ARG A 171 14.46 -0.68 -0.07
CA ARG A 171 14.33 0.30 1.05
C ARG A 171 14.42 1.77 0.61
N GLY A 172 15.05 2.01 -0.54
CA GLY A 172 15.01 3.30 -1.21
C GLY A 172 13.58 3.80 -1.48
N GLY A 173 12.58 2.95 -1.73
CA GLY A 173 11.19 3.36 -1.90
C GLY A 173 10.50 3.81 -0.61
N PHE A 174 11.06 3.49 0.57
CA PHE A 174 10.40 3.72 1.86
C PHE A 174 10.70 5.14 2.36
N ILE A 175 10.06 6.13 1.74
CA ILE A 175 10.36 7.55 1.93
C ILE A 175 9.41 8.28 2.87
N LEU A 176 8.20 7.77 3.09
CA LEU A 176 7.26 8.37 4.05
C LEU A 176 7.74 8.05 5.47
N ARG A 177 7.99 9.09 6.28
CA ARG A 177 8.36 8.95 7.69
C ARG A 177 7.16 9.21 8.58
N LEU A 178 6.89 8.30 9.51
CA LEU A 178 5.95 8.52 10.61
C LEU A 178 6.72 8.47 11.93
N ALA A 179 6.74 9.61 12.64
CA ALA A 179 7.35 9.69 13.97
C ALA A 179 6.68 8.72 14.95
N ALA A 180 7.41 8.32 15.99
CA ALA A 180 6.81 7.64 17.13
C ALA A 180 5.60 8.46 17.66
N PRO A 181 4.49 7.81 18.05
CA PRO A 181 3.35 8.51 18.61
C PRO A 181 3.78 9.18 19.91
N SER A 182 3.42 10.45 20.09
CA SER A 182 3.63 11.12 21.37
C SER A 182 2.73 10.46 22.42
N VAL A 183 3.33 9.96 23.49
CA VAL A 183 2.57 9.57 24.68
C VAL A 183 2.29 10.86 25.44
N HIS A 184 1.06 11.37 25.34
CA HIS A 184 0.59 12.35 26.31
C HIS A 184 0.21 11.56 27.57
N ILE A 185 1.08 11.63 28.58
CA ILE A 185 0.81 11.18 29.95
C ILE A 185 -0.17 12.17 30.58
#